data_AF-Q98DJ6-F1
#
_entry.id   AF-Q98DJ6-F1
#
_cell.length_a   1.000
_cell.length_b   1.000
_cell.length_c   1.000
_cell.angle_alpha   90.00
_cell.angle_beta   90.00
_cell.angle_gamma   90.00
#
_symmetry.space_group_name_H-M   'P 1'
#
loop_
_entity.id
_entity.type
_entity.pdbx_description
1 polymer ?
#
loop_
_entity_poly.entity_id
_entity_poly.type
_entity_poly.pdbx_seq_one_letter_code
_entity_poly.pdbx_strand_id
1 'polypeptide(L)'
;MREKSPALTSHTFRRKSYMTRPFHRLRVVALAAVVGGSLVQLGPESGKATAATPAATPYGYDVKISFSPEAVERMKSLHRQVALANTFYGDASPEAIARLKLKPFAQLDIGVETIPVGIVDQTVHVTGAPVTTKKLADTVDQKPSVLVQIFSGSNTPGANDNQLHCDLFQDQITLAQSQAVDLHCEAVPADLVGKE
;
A
#
# COMPACT_ATOMS: atom_id res chain seq x y z
N MET A 1 21.87 -47.47 29.66
CA MET A 1 22.72 -46.34 30.11
C MET A 1 21.97 -45.06 29.78
N ARG A 2 21.73 -44.22 30.78
CA ARG A 2 20.91 -43.00 30.69
C ARG A 2 21.78 -41.85 30.20
N GLU A 3 21.40 -41.22 29.10
CA GLU A 3 22.03 -39.99 28.64
C GLU A 3 21.08 -38.80 28.83
N LYS A 4 21.66 -37.71 29.33
CA LYS A 4 21.00 -36.61 30.03
C LYS A 4 20.48 -35.55 29.05
N SER A 5 19.26 -35.07 29.29
CA SER A 5 18.75 -33.81 28.74
C SER A 5 19.56 -32.60 29.23
N PRO A 6 19.87 -31.63 28.37
CA PRO A 6 20.33 -30.31 28.80
C PRO A 6 19.15 -29.38 29.12
N ALA A 7 19.36 -28.58 30.16
CA ALA A 7 18.40 -27.71 30.81
C ALA A 7 18.11 -26.41 30.02
N LEU A 8 16.85 -25.96 30.11
CA LEU A 8 16.36 -24.66 29.70
C LEU A 8 17.06 -23.52 30.47
N THR A 9 17.67 -22.58 29.75
CA THR A 9 18.16 -21.31 30.31
C THR A 9 17.12 -20.22 30.03
N SER A 10 16.35 -19.85 31.06
CA SER A 10 15.40 -18.73 31.01
C SER A 10 16.15 -17.40 31.04
N HIS A 11 16.14 -16.67 29.93
CA HIS A 11 16.58 -15.27 29.92
C HIS A 11 15.47 -14.35 30.45
N THR A 12 15.80 -13.70 31.56
CA THR A 12 14.98 -12.71 32.27
C THR A 12 14.95 -11.41 31.45
N PHE A 13 13.85 -11.15 30.73
CA PHE A 13 13.65 -9.90 30.02
C PHE A 13 13.17 -8.81 30.99
N ARG A 14 14.06 -7.87 31.34
CA ARG A 14 13.74 -6.69 32.15
C ARG A 14 12.80 -5.77 31.38
N ARG A 15 11.58 -5.59 31.92
CA ARG A 15 10.64 -4.52 31.50
C ARG A 15 11.27 -3.15 31.74
N LYS A 16 11.41 -2.35 30.68
CA LYS A 16 11.80 -0.94 30.77
C LYS A 16 10.53 -0.09 30.71
N SER A 17 10.04 0.31 31.88
CA SER A 17 8.96 1.28 32.05
C SER A 17 9.44 2.64 31.55
N TYR A 18 8.77 3.21 30.55
CA TYR A 18 8.96 4.61 30.17
C TYR A 18 7.80 5.47 30.64
N MET A 19 8.22 6.53 31.31
CA MET A 19 7.51 7.56 32.04
C MET A 19 6.46 8.27 31.17
N THR A 20 5.22 8.24 31.65
CA THR A 20 4.13 9.12 31.25
C THR A 20 4.47 10.57 31.62
N ARG A 21 4.37 11.50 30.66
CA ARG A 21 4.46 12.95 30.91
C ARG A 21 3.06 13.55 31.01
N PRO A 22 2.72 14.29 32.08
CA PRO A 22 1.47 15.04 32.18
C PRO A 22 1.74 16.55 32.19
N PHE A 23 1.38 17.25 31.11
CA PHE A 23 1.36 18.72 31.04
C PHE A 23 0.34 19.09 29.95
N HIS A 24 -0.58 20.06 30.07
CA HIS A 24 -1.08 20.90 31.13
C HIS A 24 -2.46 21.36 30.63
N ARG A 25 -3.49 21.33 31.49
CA ARG A 25 -4.80 21.92 31.18
C ARG A 25 -4.69 23.44 31.32
N LEU A 26 -4.68 24.20 30.23
CA LEU A 26 -5.03 25.61 30.28
C LEU A 26 -6.53 25.75 30.01
N ARG A 27 -7.27 26.09 31.08
CA ARG A 27 -8.58 26.70 31.01
C ARG A 27 -8.38 28.18 30.74
N VAL A 28 -8.92 28.69 29.64
CA VAL A 28 -9.16 30.13 29.48
C VAL A 28 -10.66 30.31 29.37
N VAL A 29 -11.24 30.85 30.44
CA VAL A 29 -12.59 31.40 30.49
C VAL A 29 -12.47 32.87 30.12
N ALA A 30 -13.21 33.32 29.12
CA ALA A 30 -13.47 34.74 28.90
C ALA A 30 -14.95 34.90 28.54
N LEU A 31 -15.74 35.33 29.53
CA LEU A 31 -17.03 35.97 29.33
C LEU A 31 -16.79 37.43 28.95
N ALA A 32 -17.41 37.90 27.87
CA ALA A 32 -17.78 39.30 27.70
C ALA A 32 -19.01 39.38 26.82
N ALA A 33 -20.13 39.79 27.42
CA ALA A 33 -21.35 40.18 26.73
C ALA A 33 -21.37 41.71 26.62
N VAL A 34 -21.58 42.26 25.41
CA VAL A 34 -22.14 43.61 25.22
C VAL A 34 -23.02 43.61 23.97
N VAL A 35 -24.17 44.26 24.15
CA VAL A 35 -25.33 44.44 23.29
C VAL A 35 -25.10 45.47 22.18
N GLY A 36 -25.67 45.23 21.00
CA GLY A 36 -26.35 46.27 20.20
C GLY A 36 -25.60 46.89 19.01
N GLY A 37 -26.25 46.86 17.84
CA GLY A 37 -25.96 47.79 16.73
C GLY A 37 -25.97 47.16 15.34
N SER A 38 -27.11 47.19 14.65
CA SER A 38 -27.28 46.80 13.26
C SER A 38 -26.55 47.75 12.31
N LEU A 39 -25.68 47.24 11.44
CA LEU A 39 -25.35 47.85 10.15
C LEU A 39 -25.08 46.74 9.13
N VAL A 40 -25.93 46.68 8.12
CA VAL A 40 -25.81 45.84 6.94
C VAL A 40 -24.55 46.26 6.18
N GLN A 41 -23.51 45.43 6.20
CA GLN A 41 -22.39 45.51 5.25
C GLN A 41 -22.49 44.33 4.29
N LEU A 42 -23.03 44.60 3.10
CA LEU A 42 -22.85 43.77 1.91
C LEU A 42 -21.41 43.93 1.43
N GLY A 43 -20.49 43.16 2.02
CA GLY A 43 -19.15 42.97 1.48
C GLY A 43 -19.16 41.85 0.45
N PRO A 44 -18.43 41.95 -0.68
CA PRO A 44 -18.21 40.82 -1.55
C PRO A 44 -17.29 39.84 -0.81
N GLU A 45 -17.87 38.83 -0.17
CA GLU A 45 -17.14 37.64 0.24
C GLU A 45 -16.57 37.03 -1.03
N SER A 46 -15.30 37.34 -1.29
CA SER A 46 -14.44 36.51 -2.12
C SER A 46 -14.37 35.15 -1.44
N GLY A 47 -15.37 34.31 -1.76
CA GLY A 47 -15.42 32.92 -1.38
C GLY A 47 -14.18 32.24 -1.92
N LYS A 48 -13.17 32.14 -1.05
CA LYS A 48 -12.00 31.31 -1.28
C LYS A 48 -12.54 29.90 -1.36
N ALA A 49 -12.77 29.42 -2.59
CA ALA A 49 -13.16 28.06 -2.87
C ALA A 49 -12.10 27.16 -2.24
N THR A 50 -12.41 26.61 -1.06
CA THR A 50 -11.66 25.51 -0.49
C THR A 50 -11.83 24.37 -1.47
N ALA A 51 -10.81 24.17 -2.31
CA ALA A 51 -10.73 22.99 -3.16
C ALA A 51 -10.99 21.78 -2.25
N ALA A 52 -12.08 21.08 -2.51
CA ALA A 52 -12.41 19.87 -1.77
C ALA A 52 -11.23 18.92 -1.92
N THR A 53 -10.56 18.61 -0.82
CA THR A 53 -9.58 17.54 -0.78
C THR A 53 -10.29 16.28 -1.30
N PRO A 54 -9.79 15.62 -2.35
CA PRO A 54 -10.36 14.36 -2.81
C PRO A 54 -10.51 13.42 -1.62
N ALA A 55 -11.71 12.88 -1.42
CA ALA A 55 -11.93 11.91 -0.35
C ALA A 55 -10.93 10.76 -0.54
N ALA A 56 -10.22 10.39 0.53
CA ALA A 56 -9.32 9.25 0.51
C ALA A 56 -10.09 8.02 0.02
N THR A 57 -9.54 7.35 -0.97
CA THR A 57 -10.09 6.11 -1.51
C THR A 57 -10.02 5.02 -0.43
N PRO A 58 -11.10 4.25 -0.19
CA PRO A 58 -11.17 3.35 0.95
C PRO A 58 -10.31 2.09 0.80
N TYR A 59 -9.50 2.02 -0.27
CA TYR A 59 -8.73 0.87 -0.71
C TYR A 59 -7.22 1.13 -0.68
N GLY A 60 -6.78 2.24 -0.09
CA GLY A 60 -5.36 2.51 0.08
C GLY A 60 -4.73 1.66 1.16
N TYR A 61 -3.44 1.33 1.00
CA TYR A 61 -2.61 0.58 1.94
C TYR A 61 -1.13 0.91 1.72
N ASP A 62 -0.28 0.49 2.65
CA ASP A 62 1.16 0.72 2.58
C ASP A 62 1.91 -0.55 2.17
N VAL A 63 2.94 -0.38 1.34
CA VAL A 63 3.87 -1.45 0.95
C VAL A 63 5.26 -1.04 1.40
N LYS A 64 5.90 -1.88 2.21
CA LYS A 64 7.29 -1.71 2.62
C LYS A 64 8.17 -2.56 1.72
N ILE A 65 9.10 -1.90 1.06
CA ILE A 65 9.99 -2.49 0.06
C ILE A 65 11.40 -2.47 0.62
N SER A 66 12.10 -3.59 0.50
CA SER A 66 13.52 -3.70 0.83
C SER A 66 14.30 -4.34 -0.31
N PHE A 67 15.54 -3.90 -0.51
CA PHE A 67 16.41 -4.42 -1.56
C PHE A 67 17.70 -4.97 -0.97
N SER A 68 18.17 -6.11 -1.49
CA SER A 68 19.50 -6.60 -1.18
C SER A 68 20.57 -5.62 -1.71
N PRO A 69 21.76 -5.52 -1.09
CA PRO A 69 22.86 -4.70 -1.60
C PRO A 69 23.19 -5.01 -3.07
N GLU A 70 23.19 -6.29 -3.45
CA GLU A 70 23.46 -6.76 -4.81
C GLU A 70 22.38 -6.29 -5.79
N ALA A 71 21.11 -6.27 -5.38
CA ALA A 71 20.01 -5.76 -6.18
C ALA A 71 20.20 -4.26 -6.45
N VAL A 72 20.55 -3.49 -5.41
CA VAL A 72 20.82 -2.06 -5.52
C VAL A 72 21.99 -1.79 -6.47
N GLU A 73 23.10 -2.50 -6.32
CA GLU A 73 24.27 -2.37 -7.18
C GLU A 73 23.96 -2.72 -8.64
N ARG A 74 23.27 -3.85 -8.88
CA ARG A 74 22.90 -4.27 -10.22
C ARG A 74 22.04 -3.24 -10.92
N MET A 75 20.97 -2.79 -10.29
CA MET A 75 20.04 -1.85 -10.91
C MET A 75 20.67 -0.50 -11.22
N LYS A 76 21.59 -0.04 -10.36
CA LYS A 76 22.42 1.14 -10.63
C LYS A 76 23.35 0.93 -11.82
N SER A 77 24.04 -0.21 -11.89
CA SER A 77 24.98 -0.54 -12.97
C SER A 77 24.30 -0.63 -14.35
N LEU A 78 23.05 -1.10 -14.37
CA LEU A 78 22.26 -1.30 -15.59
C LEU A 78 21.39 -0.09 -15.92
N HIS A 79 21.40 0.97 -15.10
CA HIS A 79 20.54 2.15 -15.22
C HIS A 79 19.05 1.80 -15.38
N ARG A 80 18.58 0.81 -14.63
CA ARG A 80 17.20 0.30 -14.73
C ARG A 80 16.27 1.00 -13.77
N GLN A 81 14.98 1.01 -14.12
CA GLN A 81 13.90 1.52 -13.29
C GLN A 81 13.19 0.38 -12.57
N VAL A 82 12.48 0.71 -11.49
CA VAL A 82 11.65 -0.23 -10.73
C VAL A 82 10.26 0.36 -10.59
N ALA A 83 9.24 -0.47 -10.73
CA ALA A 83 7.85 -0.10 -10.52
C ALA A 83 7.16 -1.12 -9.61
N LEU A 84 6.34 -0.61 -8.70
CA LEU A 84 5.38 -1.38 -7.91
C LEU A 84 4.06 -1.41 -8.67
N ALA A 85 3.60 -2.60 -9.06
CA ALA A 85 2.31 -2.79 -9.71
C ALA A 85 1.32 -3.44 -8.73
N ASN A 86 0.12 -2.87 -8.67
CA ASN A 86 -0.97 -3.34 -7.83
C ASN A 86 -2.16 -3.64 -8.73
N THR A 87 -2.41 -4.92 -8.99
CA THR A 87 -3.52 -5.38 -9.81
C THR A 87 -4.67 -5.77 -8.91
N PHE A 88 -5.75 -4.99 -8.94
CA PHE A 88 -6.97 -5.23 -8.18
C PHE A 88 -7.90 -6.15 -8.95
N TYR A 89 -8.43 -7.15 -8.27
CA TYR A 89 -9.29 -8.14 -8.90
C TYR A 89 -10.34 -8.68 -7.92
N GLY A 90 -11.35 -9.38 -8.43
CA GLY A 90 -12.31 -10.10 -7.61
C GLY A 90 -12.99 -11.21 -8.39
N ASP A 91 -13.48 -12.23 -7.68
CA ASP A 91 -14.23 -13.30 -8.32
C ASP A 91 -15.58 -12.78 -8.80
N ALA A 92 -15.99 -13.14 -10.01
CA ALA A 92 -17.27 -12.75 -10.55
C ALA A 92 -18.43 -13.36 -9.73
N SER A 93 -19.40 -12.52 -9.36
CA SER A 93 -20.66 -12.96 -8.76
C SER A 93 -21.43 -13.90 -9.71
N PRO A 94 -22.28 -14.81 -9.18
CA PRO A 94 -23.12 -15.67 -10.03
C PRO A 94 -23.98 -14.88 -11.03
N GLU A 95 -24.50 -13.73 -10.61
CA GLU A 95 -25.28 -12.82 -11.45
C GLU A 95 -24.43 -12.24 -12.59
N ALA A 96 -23.20 -11.82 -12.29
CA ALA A 96 -22.27 -11.34 -13.32
C ALA A 96 -21.88 -12.48 -14.28
N ILE A 97 -21.61 -13.69 -13.78
CA ILE A 97 -21.31 -14.86 -14.60
C ILE A 97 -22.44 -15.14 -15.59
N ALA A 98 -23.69 -15.17 -15.12
CA ALA A 98 -24.86 -15.42 -15.96
C ALA A 98 -25.09 -14.30 -16.98
N ARG A 99 -25.04 -13.03 -16.54
CA ARG A 99 -25.30 -11.86 -17.39
C ARG A 99 -24.23 -11.67 -18.46
N LEU A 100 -22.96 -11.87 -18.11
CA LEU A 100 -21.81 -11.66 -18.99
C LEU A 100 -21.36 -12.96 -19.70
N LYS A 101 -22.03 -14.10 -19.45
CA LYS A 101 -21.71 -15.42 -20.01
C LYS A 101 -20.25 -15.83 -19.76
N LEU A 102 -19.76 -15.58 -18.54
CA LEU A 102 -18.40 -15.93 -18.15
C LEU A 102 -18.30 -17.41 -17.81
N LYS A 103 -17.06 -17.93 -17.77
CA LYS A 103 -16.81 -19.27 -17.23
C LYS A 103 -17.07 -19.29 -15.71
N PRO A 104 -17.38 -20.46 -15.12
CA PRO A 104 -17.36 -20.62 -13.67
C PRO A 104 -16.01 -20.17 -13.09
N PHE A 105 -16.04 -19.51 -11.92
CA PHE A 105 -14.85 -18.99 -11.23
C PHE A 105 -14.04 -17.97 -12.05
N ALA A 106 -14.69 -17.24 -12.96
CA ALA A 106 -14.04 -16.14 -13.66
C ALA A 106 -13.63 -15.04 -12.68
N GLN A 107 -12.41 -14.55 -12.84
CA GLN A 107 -11.90 -13.39 -12.12
C GLN A 107 -12.11 -12.13 -12.97
N LEU A 108 -12.54 -11.06 -12.33
CA LEU A 108 -12.73 -9.75 -12.94
C LEU A 108 -11.56 -8.85 -12.59
N ASP A 109 -10.98 -8.23 -13.62
CA ASP A 109 -10.02 -7.14 -13.45
C ASP A 109 -10.77 -5.87 -13.03
N ILE A 110 -10.39 -5.34 -11.87
CA ILE A 110 -10.94 -4.09 -11.33
C ILE A 110 -10.05 -2.92 -11.73
N GLY A 111 -8.75 -3.11 -11.86
CA GLY A 111 -7.83 -2.11 -12.38
C GLY A 111 -6.43 -2.29 -11.85
N VAL A 112 -5.53 -1.43 -12.34
CA VAL A 112 -4.11 -1.48 -12.01
C VAL A 112 -3.65 -0.10 -11.55
N GLU A 113 -2.86 -0.08 -10.48
CA GLU A 113 -2.11 1.09 -10.04
C GLU A 113 -0.61 0.77 -10.07
N THR A 114 0.12 1.49 -10.92
CA THR A 114 1.57 1.35 -11.08
C THR A 114 2.27 2.58 -10.54
N ILE A 115 3.21 2.38 -9.62
CA ILE A 115 3.92 3.43 -8.91
C ILE A 115 5.43 3.26 -9.18
N PRO A 116 6.12 4.26 -9.77
CA PRO A 116 7.58 4.25 -9.84
C PRO A 116 8.18 4.26 -8.44
N VAL A 117 9.17 3.40 -8.18
CA VAL A 117 9.83 3.32 -6.87
C VAL A 117 11.35 3.48 -7.01
N GLY A 118 11.98 4.10 -6.00
CA GLY A 118 13.44 4.19 -5.97
C GLY A 118 14.09 2.83 -5.69
N ILE A 119 15.35 2.63 -6.07
CA ILE A 119 16.13 1.45 -5.67
C ILE A 119 16.76 1.64 -4.28
N VAL A 120 15.90 1.88 -3.30
CA VAL A 120 16.22 2.10 -1.89
C VAL A 120 15.12 1.51 -1.03
N ASP A 121 15.45 1.12 0.19
CA ASP A 121 14.44 0.71 1.17
C ASP A 121 13.48 1.88 1.41
N GLN A 122 12.18 1.61 1.26
CA GLN A 122 11.16 2.65 1.37
C GLN A 122 9.78 2.06 1.68
N THR A 123 8.87 2.91 2.13
CA THR A 123 7.45 2.60 2.21
C THR A 123 6.70 3.41 1.17
N VAL A 124 5.87 2.73 0.38
CA VAL A 124 5.08 3.31 -0.71
C VAL A 124 3.62 3.22 -0.31
N HIS A 125 2.91 4.34 -0.40
CA HIS A 125 1.47 4.37 -0.22
C HIS A 125 0.78 4.08 -1.55
N VAL A 126 -0.02 3.02 -1.59
CA VAL A 126 -0.91 2.67 -2.71
C VAL A 126 -2.25 3.34 -2.45
N THR A 127 -2.81 4.03 -3.45
CA THR A 127 -4.06 4.77 -3.26
C THR A 127 -5.29 3.87 -3.38
N GLY A 128 -5.25 2.85 -4.23
CA GLY A 128 -6.42 2.04 -4.59
C GLY A 128 -7.40 2.81 -5.48
N ALA A 129 -6.98 3.91 -6.11
CA ALA A 129 -7.84 4.75 -6.96
C ALA A 129 -8.57 4.01 -8.10
N PRO A 130 -8.01 2.96 -8.74
CA PRO A 130 -8.72 2.21 -9.79
C PRO A 130 -9.94 1.43 -9.28
N VAL A 131 -10.03 1.19 -7.97
CA VAL A 131 -11.12 0.42 -7.35
C VAL A 131 -12.34 1.31 -7.17
N THR A 132 -13.38 1.06 -7.98
CA THR A 132 -14.63 1.82 -7.96
C THR A 132 -15.82 0.94 -7.62
N THR A 133 -16.84 1.50 -6.97
CA THR A 133 -18.07 0.78 -6.62
C THR A 133 -18.74 0.12 -7.82
N LYS A 134 -18.70 0.76 -8.99
CA LYS A 134 -19.23 0.21 -10.25
C LYS A 134 -18.54 -1.10 -10.64
N LYS A 135 -17.21 -1.19 -10.50
CA LYS A 135 -16.45 -2.38 -10.86
C LYS A 135 -16.59 -3.49 -9.81
N LEU A 136 -16.76 -3.11 -8.55
CA LEU A 136 -16.99 -4.05 -7.45
C LEU A 136 -18.38 -4.67 -7.46
N ALA A 137 -19.38 -3.98 -8.01
CA ALA A 137 -20.78 -4.45 -8.02
C ALA A 137 -20.96 -5.85 -8.62
N ASP A 138 -20.03 -6.25 -9.49
CA ASP A 138 -20.05 -7.54 -10.18
C ASP A 138 -19.22 -8.63 -9.50
N THR A 139 -18.54 -8.31 -8.41
CA THR A 139 -17.68 -9.24 -7.66
C THR A 139 -18.42 -9.86 -6.47
N VAL A 140 -18.01 -11.07 -6.07
CA VAL A 140 -18.49 -11.71 -4.84
C VAL A 140 -18.21 -10.80 -3.65
N ASP A 141 -19.22 -10.60 -2.80
CA ASP A 141 -19.18 -9.75 -1.59
C ASP A 141 -18.75 -8.29 -1.79
N GLN A 142 -18.49 -7.85 -3.03
CA GLN A 142 -17.92 -6.53 -3.32
C GLN A 142 -16.58 -6.27 -2.61
N LYS A 143 -15.82 -7.34 -2.32
CA LYS A 143 -14.52 -7.28 -1.64
C LYS A 143 -13.39 -7.57 -2.64
N PRO A 144 -12.58 -6.58 -3.00
CA PRO A 144 -11.48 -6.82 -3.92
C PRO A 144 -10.30 -7.50 -3.23
N SER A 145 -9.60 -8.31 -4.01
CA SER A 145 -8.25 -8.77 -3.74
C SER A 145 -7.26 -7.94 -4.55
N VAL A 146 -5.99 -8.05 -4.19
CA VAL A 146 -4.90 -7.36 -4.86
C VAL A 146 -3.70 -8.29 -5.03
N LEU A 147 -3.11 -8.24 -6.23
CA LEU A 147 -1.81 -8.82 -6.53
C LEU A 147 -0.80 -7.67 -6.58
N VAL A 148 0.17 -7.71 -5.66
CA VAL A 148 1.25 -6.72 -5.56
C VAL A 148 2.54 -7.37 -6.03
N GLN A 149 3.15 -6.76 -7.03
CA GLN A 149 4.40 -7.22 -7.65
C GLN A 149 5.33 -6.05 -7.91
N ILE A 150 6.64 -6.31 -7.82
CA ILE A 150 7.68 -5.36 -8.20
C ILE A 150 8.32 -5.84 -9.49
N PHE A 151 8.40 -4.93 -10.47
CA PHE A 151 9.03 -5.20 -11.74
C PHE A 151 10.22 -4.27 -11.94
N SER A 152 11.33 -4.80 -12.46
CA SER A 152 12.37 -4.00 -13.08
C SER A 152 12.02 -3.73 -14.55
N GLY A 153 12.40 -2.56 -15.05
CA GLY A 153 12.13 -2.19 -16.44
C GLY A 153 13.25 -1.36 -17.07
N SER A 154 13.34 -1.41 -18.39
CA SER A 154 14.24 -0.58 -19.19
C SER A 154 13.51 0.27 -20.21
N ASN A 155 14.02 1.47 -20.43
CA ASN A 155 13.65 2.30 -21.59
C ASN A 155 14.35 1.86 -22.88
N THR A 156 14.97 0.67 -22.90
CA THR A 156 15.77 0.18 -24.03
C THR A 156 15.03 -1.01 -24.63
N PRO A 157 14.58 -0.93 -25.89
CA PRO A 157 13.88 -2.04 -26.53
C PRO A 157 14.72 -3.32 -26.51
N GLY A 158 14.10 -4.45 -26.17
CA GLY A 158 14.77 -5.76 -26.14
C GLY A 158 15.71 -5.98 -24.95
N ALA A 159 15.78 -5.02 -24.02
CA ALA A 159 16.43 -5.23 -22.74
C ALA A 159 15.75 -6.34 -21.94
N ASN A 160 16.54 -7.15 -21.24
CA ASN A 160 15.98 -8.03 -20.21
C ASN A 160 15.56 -7.20 -19.00
N ASP A 161 14.27 -7.26 -18.69
CA ASP A 161 13.59 -6.60 -17.59
C ASP A 161 13.54 -7.45 -16.31
N ASN A 162 14.04 -8.69 -16.34
CA ASN A 162 14.10 -9.59 -15.18
C ASN A 162 15.45 -9.50 -14.48
N GLN A 163 15.66 -8.38 -13.78
CA GLN A 163 16.88 -8.12 -13.00
C GLN A 163 16.70 -8.38 -11.51
N LEU A 164 15.44 -8.40 -11.05
CA LEU A 164 15.06 -8.58 -9.66
C LEU A 164 14.21 -9.84 -9.48
N HIS A 165 14.46 -10.56 -8.40
CA HIS A 165 13.57 -11.58 -7.87
C HIS A 165 12.95 -11.02 -6.58
N CYS A 166 11.65 -10.77 -6.60
CA CYS A 166 10.96 -10.16 -5.47
C CYS A 166 9.87 -11.08 -4.93
N ASP A 167 9.58 -10.94 -3.64
CA ASP A 167 8.37 -11.46 -3.04
C ASP A 167 7.13 -10.92 -3.78
N LEU A 168 6.03 -11.66 -3.68
CA LEU A 168 4.71 -11.23 -4.14
C LEU A 168 3.72 -11.28 -2.98
N PHE A 169 2.71 -10.41 -3.03
CA PHE A 169 1.55 -10.49 -2.16
C PHE A 169 0.30 -10.69 -3.00
N GLN A 170 -0.54 -11.64 -2.63
CA GLN A 170 -1.79 -11.92 -3.31
C GLN A 170 -2.87 -12.34 -2.30
N ASP A 171 -3.72 -11.40 -1.91
CA ASP A 171 -4.82 -11.66 -0.96
C ASP A 171 -5.88 -10.55 -1.05
N GLN A 172 -6.91 -10.62 -0.19
CA GLN A 172 -7.89 -9.57 0.01
C GLN A 172 -7.23 -8.26 0.46
N ILE A 173 -7.74 -7.15 -0.06
CA ILE A 173 -7.22 -5.82 0.25
C ILE A 173 -7.28 -5.48 1.74
N THR A 174 -8.27 -6.03 2.46
CA THR A 174 -8.42 -5.80 3.90
C THR A 174 -7.23 -6.35 4.69
N LEU A 175 -6.56 -7.40 4.21
CA LEU A 175 -5.35 -7.91 4.84
C LEU A 175 -4.19 -6.94 4.64
N ALA A 176 -4.00 -6.44 3.41
CA ALA A 176 -3.02 -5.40 3.09
C ALA A 176 -3.26 -4.08 3.85
N GLN A 177 -4.52 -3.80 4.21
CA GLN A 177 -4.87 -2.63 5.03
C GLN A 177 -4.64 -2.85 6.52
N SER A 178 -4.72 -4.10 6.99
CA SER A 178 -4.52 -4.43 8.41
C SER A 178 -3.05 -4.32 8.84
N GLN A 179 -2.14 -4.53 7.91
CA GLN A 179 -0.70 -4.42 8.09
C GLN A 179 -0.03 -4.09 6.76
N ALA A 180 1.05 -3.30 6.81
CA ALA A 180 1.83 -3.01 5.60
C ALA A 180 2.29 -4.32 4.93
N VAL A 181 2.22 -4.35 3.61
CA VAL A 181 2.73 -5.47 2.81
C VAL A 181 4.25 -5.36 2.76
N ASP A 182 4.97 -6.31 3.35
CA ASP A 182 6.43 -6.38 3.27
C ASP A 182 6.85 -7.16 2.02
N LEU A 183 7.64 -6.55 1.15
CA LEU A 183 8.25 -7.18 -0.03
C LEU A 183 9.77 -7.06 0.02
N HIS A 184 10.46 -8.19 -0.10
CA HIS A 184 11.91 -8.24 -0.29
C HIS A 184 12.26 -8.47 -1.76
N CYS A 185 13.28 -7.77 -2.24
CA CYS A 185 13.80 -7.91 -3.59
C CYS A 185 15.29 -8.21 -3.57
N GLU A 186 15.65 -9.29 -4.26
CA GLU A 186 17.02 -9.72 -4.49
C GLU A 186 17.39 -9.60 -5.96
N ALA A 187 18.68 -9.64 -6.25
CA ALA A 187 19.17 -9.62 -7.62
C ALA A 187 19.04 -11.02 -8.24
N VAL A 188 18.46 -11.16 -9.45
CA VAL A 188 18.36 -12.46 -10.14
C VAL A 188 19.74 -13.09 -10.34
N PRO A 189 20.00 -14.35 -10.00
CA PRO A 189 21.30 -14.98 -10.26
C PRO A 189 21.77 -14.79 -11.70
N ALA A 190 23.05 -14.43 -11.90
CA ALA A 190 23.57 -14.02 -13.20
C ALA A 190 23.38 -15.08 -14.30
N ASP A 191 23.35 -16.35 -13.93
CA ASP A 191 23.14 -17.51 -14.79
C ASP A 191 21.68 -17.73 -15.22
N LEU A 192 20.73 -17.02 -14.61
CA LEU A 192 19.30 -17.05 -14.92
C LEU A 192 18.82 -15.80 -15.68
N VAL A 193 19.66 -14.78 -15.80
CA VAL A 193 19.34 -13.56 -16.54
C VAL A 193 19.08 -13.89 -18.02
N GLY A 194 17.84 -13.66 -18.48
CA GLY A 194 17.44 -13.78 -19.89
C GLY A 194 17.01 -15.20 -20.29
N LYS A 195 16.82 -16.09 -19.32
CA LYS A 195 16.25 -17.43 -19.51
C LYS A 195 14.84 -17.45 -18.93
N GLU A 196 13.90 -16.87 -19.68
CA GLU A 196 12.47 -17.02 -19.43
C GLU A 196 11.75 -17.45 -20.70
#